data_AF-A0A3A2ZAA7-F1
#
_entry.id   AF-A0A3A2ZAA7-F1
#
_cell.length_a   1.000
_cell.length_b   1.000
_cell.length_c   1.000
_cell.angle_alpha   90.00
_cell.angle_beta   90.00
_cell.angle_gamma   90.00
#
_symmetry.space_group_name_H-M   'P 1'
#
loop_
_entity.id
_entity.type
_entity.pdbx_description
1 polymer ?
#
loop_
_entity_poly.entity_id
_entity_poly.type
_entity_poly.pdbx_seq_one_letter_code
_entity_poly.pdbx_strand_id
1 'polypeptide(L)' 'MTRMPKVNESVKSIFGREPAKSVNPDEAVAIGAAIQGAVLAGEVMDVLLLDVTPLSLGIETLGGVFT' A
#
# COMPACT_ATOMS: atom_id res chain seq x y z
N MET A 1 -15.05 1.31 0.97
CA MET A 1 -15.34 0.56 -0.29
C MET A 1 -15.08 -0.95 -0.18
N THR A 2 -14.07 -1.42 0.55
CA THR A 2 -13.80 -2.86 0.77
C THR A 2 -14.83 -3.59 1.64
N ARG A 3 -15.72 -2.86 2.33
CA ARG A 3 -16.82 -3.42 3.13
C ARG A 3 -17.95 -4.04 2.29
N MET A 4 -18.00 -3.77 0.98
CA MET A 4 -19.02 -4.33 0.10
C MET A 4 -18.82 -5.86 -0.08
N PRO A 5 -19.84 -6.71 0.13
CA PRO A 5 -19.70 -8.16 0.02
C PRO A 5 -19.14 -8.61 -1.33
N LYS A 6 -19.58 -7.97 -2.42
CA LYS A 6 -19.13 -8.32 -3.77
C LYS A 6 -17.63 -8.12 -3.98
N VAL A 7 -17.06 -7.07 -3.39
CA VAL A 7 -15.62 -6.80 -3.46
C VAL A 7 -14.85 -7.91 -2.74
N ASN A 8 -15.32 -8.33 -1.56
CA ASN A 8 -14.69 -9.42 -0.81
C ASN A 8 -14.75 -10.75 -1.56
N GLU A 9 -15.88 -11.09 -2.20
CA GLU A 9 -16.00 -12.28 -3.05
C GLU A 9 -15.03 -12.24 -4.23
N SER A 10 -14.95 -11.11 -4.93
CA SER A 10 -14.02 -10.94 -6.07
C SER A 10 -12.57 -11.14 -5.64
N VAL A 11 -12.14 -10.53 -4.54
CA VAL A 11 -10.78 -10.69 -4.02
C VAL A 11 -10.52 -12.13 -3.58
N LYS A 12 -11.47 -12.77 -2.87
CA LYS A 12 -11.37 -14.19 -2.50
C LYS A 12 -11.22 -15.09 -3.73
N SER A 13 -11.93 -14.80 -4.81
CA SER A 13 -11.85 -15.57 -6.07
C SER A 13 -10.48 -15.45 -6.76
N ILE A 14 -9.85 -14.27 -6.69
CA ILE A 14 -8.53 -14.02 -7.30
C ILE A 14 -7.41 -14.71 -6.50
N PHE A 15 -7.44 -14.58 -5.17
CA PHE A 15 -6.34 -15.01 -4.30
C PHE A 15 -6.57 -16.40 -3.66
N GLY A 16 -7.75 -17.00 -3.82
CA GLY A 16 -8.07 -18.34 -3.30
C GLY A 16 -8.09 -18.45 -1.77
N ARG A 17 -8.11 -17.33 -1.05
CA ARG A 17 -8.05 -17.27 0.42
C ARG A 17 -8.96 -16.18 0.98
N GLU A 18 -9.42 -16.37 2.21
CA GLU A 18 -10.21 -15.36 2.92
C GLU A 18 -9.37 -14.12 3.25
N PRO A 19 -9.87 -12.89 2.99
CA PRO A 19 -9.24 -11.67 3.48
C PRO A 19 -9.17 -11.65 5.01
N ALA A 20 -8.11 -11.05 5.54
CA ALA A 20 -7.96 -10.91 6.99
C ALA A 20 -9.05 -9.99 7.57
N LYS A 21 -9.74 -10.47 8.61
CA LYS A 21 -10.81 -9.72 9.31
C LYS A 21 -10.33 -9.01 10.58
N SER A 22 -9.07 -9.20 10.97
CA SER A 22 -8.47 -8.62 12.18
C SER A 22 -7.98 -7.18 12.00
N VAL A 23 -8.04 -6.63 10.79
CA VAL A 23 -7.53 -5.29 10.46
C VAL A 23 -8.70 -4.32 10.30
N ASN A 24 -8.69 -3.20 11.02
CA ASN A 24 -9.67 -2.14 10.82
C ASN A 24 -9.36 -1.39 9.51
N PRO A 25 -10.22 -1.46 8.47
CA PRO A 25 -9.94 -0.84 7.18
C PRO A 25 -10.00 0.70 7.22
N ASP A 26 -10.61 1.29 8.25
CA ASP A 26 -10.81 2.74 8.30
C ASP A 26 -9.66 3.47 9.02
N GLU A 27 -8.91 2.76 9.88
CA GLU A 27 -7.91 3.38 10.78
C GLU A 27 -6.49 2.85 10.57
N ALA A 28 -6.31 1.68 9.97
CA ALA A 28 -5.00 1.03 9.85
C ALA A 28 -3.94 1.92 9.16
N VAL A 29 -4.35 2.74 8.20
CA VAL A 29 -3.45 3.67 7.49
C VAL A 29 -2.92 4.75 8.43
N ALA A 30 -3.79 5.34 9.26
CA ALA A 30 -3.38 6.38 10.21
C ALA A 30 -2.43 5.82 11.28
N ILE A 31 -2.69 4.61 11.77
CA ILE A 31 -1.82 3.91 12.71
C ILE A 31 -0.45 3.64 12.07
N GLY A 32 -0.41 3.15 10.83
CA GLY A 32 0.84 2.93 10.10
C GLY A 32 1.66 4.21 9.92
N ALA A 33 1.00 5.34 9.63
CA ALA A 33 1.65 6.64 9.53
C ALA A 33 2.26 7.09 10.87
N ALA A 34 1.55 6.88 11.99
CA ALA A 34 2.07 7.20 13.32
C ALA A 34 3.30 6.36 13.68
N ILE A 35 3.29 5.06 13.35
CA ILE A 35 4.44 4.17 13.53
C ILE A 35 5.63 4.65 12.72
N GLN A 36 5.42 5.01 11.44
CA GLN A 36 6.49 5.56 10.60
C GLN A 36 7.06 6.86 11.20
N GLY A 37 6.22 7.71 11.79
CA GLY A 37 6.65 8.90 12.52
C GLY A 37 7.55 8.56 13.73
N ALA A 38 7.17 7.57 14.52
CA ALA A 38 7.96 7.10 15.66
C ALA A 38 9.30 6.49 15.25
N VAL A 39 9.35 5.78 14.11
CA VAL A 39 10.61 5.29 13.51
C VAL A 39 11.52 6.45 13.13
N LEU A 40 10.97 7.50 12.50
CA LEU A 40 11.75 8.70 12.15
C LEU A 40 12.22 9.50 13.38
N ALA A 41 11.45 9.49 14.47
CA ALA A 41 11.84 10.09 15.74
C ALA A 41 12.89 9.27 16.52
N GLY A 42 13.18 8.04 16.09
CA GLY A 42 14.10 7.11 16.77
C GLY A 42 13.50 6.44 18.01
N GLU A 43 12.19 6.52 18.21
CA GLU A 43 11.47 5.89 19.33
C GLU A 43 11.21 4.40 19.08
N VAL A 44 11.09 4.01 17.81
CA VAL A 44 10.94 2.62 17.37
C VAL A 44 12.20 2.19 16.63
N MET A 45 12.91 1.23 17.20
CA MET A 45 14.10 0.62 16.62
C MET A 45 13.75 -0.72 15.97
N ASP A 46 14.60 -1.19 15.04
CA ASP A 46 14.51 -2.49 14.35
C ASP A 46 13.39 -2.64 13.29
N VAL A 47 12.85 -1.53 12.78
CA VAL A 47 11.96 -1.53 11.60
C VAL A 47 12.68 -0.92 10.41
N LEU A 48 12.80 -1.69 9.33
CA LEU A 48 13.32 -1.21 8.03
C LEU A 48 12.18 -1.20 7.00
N LEU A 49 11.93 -0.03 6.42
CA LEU A 49 10.94 0.17 5.36
C LEU A 49 11.68 0.50 4.05
N LEU A 50 11.47 -0.31 3.01
CA LEU A 50 11.99 -0.05 1.67
C LEU A 50 10.82 0.02 0.69
N ASP A 51 10.53 1.22 0.19
CA ASP A 51 9.43 1.49 -0.74
C ASP A 51 9.94 1.78 -2.16
N VAL A 52 9.04 1.76 -3.13
CA VAL A 52 9.35 1.89 -4.57
C VAL A 52 8.58 3.03 -5.23
N THR A 53 9.10 3.57 -6.33
CA THR A 53 8.37 4.54 -7.16
C THR A 53 7.38 3.80 -8.07
N PRO A 54 6.07 4.07 -8.02
CA PRO A 54 5.05 3.26 -8.70
C PRO A 54 4.89 3.58 -10.19
N LEU A 55 5.41 4.72 -10.64
CA LEU A 55 5.31 5.18 -12.02
C LEU A 55 6.69 5.22 -12.66
N SER A 56 6.73 4.84 -13.93
CA SER A 56 7.91 5.07 -14.76
C SER A 56 8.15 6.57 -14.87
N LEU A 57 9.38 7.00 -14.60
CA LEU A 57 9.83 8.38 -14.79
C LEU A 57 10.68 8.43 -16.06
N GLY A 58 10.31 9.29 -16.99
CA GLY A 58 10.96 9.40 -18.29
C GLY A 58 10.73 10.76 -18.92
N ILE A 59 11.39 11.01 -20.05
CA ILE A 59 11.25 12.23 -20.84
C ILE A 59 10.76 11.90 -22.25
N GLU A 60 10.16 12.89 -22.91
CA GLU A 60 9.80 12.79 -24.31
C GLU A 60 11.04 13.06 -25.19
N THR A 61 11.30 12.14 -26.11
CA THR A 61 12.39 12.25 -27.09
C THR A 61 11.85 12.56 -28.49
N LEU A 62 12.73 12.96 -29.43
CA LEU A 62 12.33 13.31 -30.80
C LEU A 62 11.50 12.19 -31.44
N GLY A 63 10.31 12.54 -31.94
CA GLY A 63 9.35 11.57 -32.47
C GLY A 63 8.25 11.16 -31.48
N GLY A 64 8.17 11.81 -30.31
CA GLY A 64 7.07 11.62 -29.35
C GLY A 64 7.17 10.33 -28.54
N VAL A 65 8.38 9.81 -28.35
CA VAL A 65 8.63 8.55 -27.63
C VAL A 65 9.01 8.87 -26.19
N PHE A 66 8.27 8.28 -25.24
CA PHE A 66 8.61 8.28 -23.83
C PHE A 66 9.76 7.30 -23.56
N THR A 67 10.87 7.77 -23.00
CA THR A 67 12.06 6.97 -22.62
C THR A 67 12.41 7.21 -21.17
#